data_AF-A0A843FGG9-F1
#
_entry.id   AF-A0A843FGG9-F1
#
_cell.length_a   1.000
_cell.length_b   1.000
_cell.length_c   1.000
_cell.angle_alpha   90.00
_cell.angle_beta   90.00
_cell.angle_gamma   90.00
#
_symmetry.space_group_name_H-M   'P 1'
#
loop_
_entity.id
_entity.type
_entity.pdbx_description
1 polymer ?
#
loop_
_entity_poly.entity_id
_entity_poly.type
_entity_poly.pdbx_seq_one_letter_code
_entity_poly.pdbx_strand_id
1 'polypeptide(L)'
;MTKNTLKRNDLLFSLCGLNCSLCLSFIRGNCTGCREGSSCALICGIAPCSIEHGNIDYCFECGEYPCSKYDGIDKRDSLISHKN
;
A
#
# COMPACT_ATOMS: atom_id res chain seq x y z
N MET A 1 -25.09 -6.01 3.13
CA MET A 1 -23.96 -6.08 2.18
C MET A 1 -22.75 -5.49 2.89
N THR A 2 -21.91 -6.32 3.50
CA THR A 2 -20.67 -5.86 4.15
C THR A 2 -19.74 -5.34 3.06
N LYS A 3 -19.53 -4.01 2.99
CA LYS A 3 -18.45 -3.44 2.17
C LYS A 3 -17.14 -4.06 2.65
N ASN A 4 -16.47 -4.79 1.77
CA ASN A 4 -15.16 -5.34 2.07
C ASN A 4 -14.18 -4.15 2.07
N THR A 5 -13.57 -3.90 3.21
CA THR A 5 -12.83 -2.67 3.52
C THR A 5 -11.36 -3.01 3.71
N LEU A 6 -10.45 -2.13 3.28
CA LEU A 6 -9.00 -2.29 3.48
C LEU A 6 -8.66 -2.45 4.98
N LYS A 7 -8.22 -3.63 5.40
CA LYS A 7 -7.83 -3.91 6.79
C LYS A 7 -6.38 -4.35 6.81
N ARG A 8 -5.52 -3.53 7.43
CA ARG A 8 -4.10 -3.81 7.56
C ARG A 8 -3.60 -3.41 8.94
N ASN A 9 -2.73 -4.22 9.53
CA ASN A 9 -2.16 -3.97 10.86
C ASN A 9 -0.81 -3.26 10.80
N ASP A 10 -0.06 -3.44 9.71
CA ASP A 10 1.24 -2.78 9.52
C ASP A 10 1.07 -1.44 8.80
N LEU A 11 1.58 -0.38 9.43
CA LEU A 11 1.58 0.98 8.91
C LEU A 11 2.98 1.51 8.61
N LEU A 12 4.03 0.75 8.92
CA LEU A 12 5.41 1.08 8.58
C LEU A 12 5.66 0.92 7.08
N PHE A 13 4.89 0.07 6.42
CA PHE A 13 4.91 -0.10 4.97
C PHE A 13 3.52 0.05 4.34
N SER A 14 3.45 0.76 3.22
CA SER A 14 2.25 0.78 2.37
C SER A 14 2.09 -0.54 1.62
N LEU A 15 0.89 -0.77 1.11
CA LEU A 15 0.55 -1.98 0.37
C LEU A 15 1.52 -2.28 -0.80
N CYS A 16 2.00 -1.23 -1.48
CA CYS A 16 2.94 -1.33 -2.59
C CYS A 16 4.42 -1.45 -2.18
N GLY A 17 4.74 -1.50 -0.88
CA GLY A 17 6.11 -1.55 -0.38
C GLY A 17 6.75 -0.18 -0.11
N LEU A 18 6.00 0.93 -0.21
CA LEU A 18 6.50 2.25 0.23
C LEU A 18 6.80 2.22 1.72
N ASN A 19 8.02 2.56 2.09
CA ASN A 19 8.44 2.62 3.49
C ASN A 19 7.91 3.90 4.14
N CYS A 20 6.74 3.81 4.77
CA CYS A 20 6.10 4.93 5.45
C CYS A 20 6.97 5.50 6.57
N SER A 21 7.81 4.68 7.21
CA SER A 21 8.70 5.16 8.28
C SER A 21 9.75 6.18 7.81
N LEU A 22 10.01 6.24 6.50
CA LEU A 22 10.90 7.23 5.87
C LEU A 22 10.14 8.42 5.27
N CYS A 23 8.80 8.36 5.21
CA CYS A 23 7.99 9.42 4.61
C CYS A 23 7.84 10.59 5.57
N LEU A 24 8.23 11.80 5.12
CA LEU A 24 8.15 13.01 5.93
C LEU A 24 6.72 13.31 6.43
N SER A 25 5.70 13.05 5.60
CA SER A 25 4.30 13.25 5.98
C SER A 25 3.86 12.30 7.09
N PHE A 26 4.34 11.06 7.09
CA PHE A 26 4.07 10.08 8.15
C PHE A 26 4.80 10.49 9.44
N ILE A 27 6.08 10.85 9.35
CA ILE A 27 6.91 11.31 10.47
C ILE A 27 6.31 12.55 11.14
N ARG A 28 5.76 13.49 10.36
CA ARG A 28 5.11 14.72 10.86
C ARG A 28 3.70 14.49 11.40
N GLY A 29 3.13 13.28 11.29
CA GLY A 29 1.76 12.98 11.71
C GLY A 29 0.66 13.47 10.75
N ASN A 30 1.02 13.96 9.57
CA ASN A 30 0.07 14.41 8.54
C ASN A 30 -0.49 13.28 7.68
N CYS A 31 0.21 12.14 7.66
CA CYS A 31 -0.22 10.91 7.01
C CYS A 31 -0.32 9.80 8.06
N THR A 32 -1.37 8.99 7.98
CA THR A 32 -1.62 7.90 8.94
C THR A 32 -1.28 6.51 8.40
N GLY A 33 -0.54 6.46 7.30
CA GLY A 33 -0.18 5.22 6.60
C GLY A 33 -1.30 4.71 5.70
N CYS A 34 -1.00 3.70 4.87
CA CYS A 34 -1.95 3.10 3.93
C CYS A 34 -2.94 2.17 4.65
N ARG A 35 -4.03 2.77 5.13
CA ARG A 35 -5.14 2.11 5.83
C ARG A 35 -6.50 2.66 5.40
N GLU A 36 -7.59 2.01 5.80
CA GLU A 36 -8.95 2.50 5.56
C GLU A 36 -9.09 3.98 5.92
N GLY A 37 -9.72 4.75 5.03
CA GLY A 37 -10.02 6.16 5.26
C GLY A 37 -8.81 7.10 5.22
N SER A 38 -7.59 6.58 5.07
CA SER A 38 -6.41 7.43 4.86
C SER A 38 -6.46 8.09 3.48
N SER A 39 -5.95 9.31 3.39
CA SER A 39 -5.85 10.03 2.12
C SER A 39 -5.09 9.23 1.06
N CYS A 40 -4.00 8.56 1.45
CA CYS A 40 -3.21 7.73 0.54
C CYS A 40 -3.97 6.49 0.07
N ALA A 41 -4.81 5.84 0.88
CA ALA A 41 -5.62 4.70 0.45
C ALA A 41 -6.76 5.12 -0.50
N LEU A 42 -7.38 6.30 -0.27
CA LEU A 42 -8.48 6.81 -1.10
C LEU A 42 -8.06 7.11 -2.54
N ILE A 43 -6.82 7.57 -2.75
CA ILE A 43 -6.28 7.88 -4.09
C ILE A 43 -5.45 6.74 -4.69
N CYS A 44 -5.28 5.62 -3.97
CA CYS A 44 -4.44 4.52 -4.40
C CYS A 44 -5.18 3.60 -5.38
N GLY A 45 -4.62 3.42 -6.58
CA GLY A 45 -5.14 2.45 -7.56
C GLY A 45 -4.91 0.97 -7.20
N ILE A 46 -4.13 0.68 -6.16
CA ILE A 46 -3.81 -0.69 -5.72
C ILE A 46 -4.65 -1.12 -4.50
N ALA A 47 -5.09 -0.19 -3.65
CA ALA A 47 -5.90 -0.51 -2.48
C ALA A 47 -7.19 -1.31 -2.79
N PRO A 48 -7.93 -1.04 -3.88
CA PRO A 48 -9.06 -1.90 -4.27
C PRO A 48 -8.64 -3.32 -4.65
N CYS A 49 -7.48 -3.45 -5.32
CA CYS A 49 -6.95 -4.74 -5.77
C CYS A 49 -6.59 -5.64 -4.57
N SER A 50 -6.04 -5.10 -3.47
CA SER A 50 -5.79 -5.95 -2.31
C SER A 50 -7.06 -6.50 -1.70
N ILE A 51 -8.14 -5.70 -1.65
CA ILE A 51 -9.44 -6.11 -1.13
C ILE A 51 -10.03 -7.23 -1.99
N GLU A 52 -9.94 -7.13 -3.31
CA GLU A 52 -10.39 -8.16 -4.27
C GLU A 52 -9.60 -9.47 -4.12
N HIS A 53 -8.30 -9.38 -3.79
CA HIS A 53 -7.41 -10.53 -3.63
C HIS A 53 -7.35 -11.07 -2.19
N GLY A 54 -8.41 -10.87 -1.40
CA GLY A 54 -8.51 -11.43 -0.04
C GLY A 54 -8.03 -10.52 1.08
N ASN A 55 -7.92 -9.21 0.81
CA ASN A 55 -7.47 -8.19 1.77
C ASN A 55 -6.04 -8.41 2.25
N ILE A 56 -5.15 -8.72 1.30
CA ILE A 56 -3.71 -8.89 1.57
C ILE A 56 -3.10 -7.60 2.11
N ASP A 57 -2.11 -7.74 2.98
CA ASP A 57 -1.39 -6.63 3.57
C ASP A 57 -0.36 -6.07 2.59
N TYR A 58 0.17 -6.87 1.67
CA TYR A 58 1.19 -6.42 0.74
C TYR A 58 0.99 -6.97 -0.66
N CYS A 59 1.38 -6.18 -1.66
CA CYS A 59 1.34 -6.64 -3.05
C CYS A 59 2.15 -7.92 -3.26
N PHE A 60 3.28 -8.09 -2.55
CA PHE A 60 4.12 -9.28 -2.69
C PHE A 60 3.47 -10.58 -2.18
N GLU A 61 2.41 -10.47 -1.38
CA GLU A 61 1.63 -11.62 -0.92
C GLU A 61 0.64 -12.11 -1.98
N CYS A 62 0.38 -11.30 -3.02
CA CYS A 62 -0.45 -11.72 -4.14
C CYS A 62 0.26 -12.81 -4.95
N GLY A 63 -0.44 -13.89 -5.29
CA GLY A 63 0.10 -14.95 -6.14
C GLY A 63 0.46 -14.51 -7.57
N GLU A 64 -0.05 -13.36 -8.01
CA GLU A 64 0.27 -12.76 -9.30
C GLU A 64 1.44 -11.76 -9.23
N TYR A 65 2.06 -11.58 -8.06
CA TYR A 65 3.15 -10.63 -7.89
C TYR A 65 4.47 -11.14 -8.49
N PRO A 66 5.23 -10.32 -9.21
CA PRO A 66 4.90 -8.96 -9.65
C PRO A 66 3.93 -8.96 -10.85
N CYS A 67 2.90 -8.11 -10.81
CA CYS A 67 1.92 -7.96 -11.89
C CYS A 67 2.05 -6.59 -12.58
N SER A 68 1.33 -6.39 -13.69
CA SER A 68 1.38 -5.14 -14.47
C SER A 68 1.01 -3.87 -13.69
N LYS A 69 0.20 -3.98 -12.61
CA LYS A 69 -0.08 -2.84 -11.70
C LYS A 69 1.15 -2.42 -10.89
N TYR A 70 2.15 -3.28 -10.78
CA TYR A 70 3.41 -3.05 -10.09
C TYR A 70 4.54 -2.60 -11.03
N ASP A 71 4.32 -2.62 -12.35
CA ASP A 71 5.30 -2.12 -13.32
C ASP A 71 5.63 -0.65 -13.09
N GLY A 72 6.93 -0.33 -13.06
CA GLY A 72 7.42 1.03 -12.84
C GLY A 72 7.03 1.64 -11.49
N ILE A 73 6.68 0.83 -10.49
CA ILE A 73 6.34 1.29 -9.13
C ILE A 73 7.47 2.14 -8.51
N ASP A 74 8.72 1.79 -8.80
CA ASP A 74 9.94 2.45 -8.35
C ASP A 74 10.07 3.89 -8.86
N LYS A 75 9.40 4.20 -9.98
CA LYS A 75 9.36 5.57 -10.53
C LYS A 75 8.36 6.47 -9.83
N ARG A 76 7.45 5.91 -9.02
CA ARG A 76 6.40 6.69 -8.34
C ARG A 76 6.92 7.41 -7.11
N ASP A 77 7.82 6.78 -6.36
CA ASP A 77 8.43 7.35 -5.16
C ASP A 77 9.75 6.65 -4.84
N SER A 78 10.75 7.41 -4.39
CA SER A 78 12.07 6.90 -4.00
C SER A 78 12.07 6.02 -2.74
N LEU A 79 10.99 6.04 -1.96
CA LEU A 79 10.86 5.27 -0.71
C LEU A 79 10.22 3.90 -0.92
N ILE A 80 9.97 3.48 -2.16
CA ILE A 80 9.53 2.11 -2.47
C ILE A 80 10.65 1.12 -2.15
N SER A 81 10.32 0.12 -1.33
CA SER A 81 11.26 -0.92 -0.95
C SER A 81 11.47 -1.91 -2.10
N HIS A 82 12.71 -2.33 -2.29
CA HIS A 82 13.08 -3.35 -3.26
C HIS A 82 13.34 -4.68 -2.56
N LYS A 83 13.07 -5.78 -3.27
CA LYS A 83 13.50 -7.10 -2.83
C LYS A 83 15.01 -7.23 -3.11
N ASN A 84 15.77 -7.65 -2.10
CA ASN A 84 17.18 -8.05 -2.24
C ASN A 84 17.32 -9.41 -2.94
#